data_AF-X1F605-F1
#
_entry.id   AF-X1F605-F1
#
_cell.length_a   1.000
_cell.length_b   1.000
_cell.length_c   1.000
_cell.angle_alpha   90.00
_cell.angle_beta   90.00
_cell.angle_gamma   90.00
#
_symmetry.space_group_name_H-M   'P 1'
#
loop_
_entity.id
_entity.type
_entity.pdbx_description
1 polymer ?
#
loop_
_entity_poly.entity_id
_entity_poly.type
_entity_poly.pdbx_seq_one_letter_code
_entity_poly.pdbx_strand_id
1 'polypeptide(L)' 'MKVGIVYYSRAGNTKRTAEIFKEKLKEKKSEGFIMDIFSK' A
#
# COMPACT_ATOMS: atom_id res chain seq x y z
N MET A 1 -7.13 -14.13 -1.77
CA MET A 1 -5.68 -13.93 -1.95
C MET A 1 -5.24 -12.78 -1.04
N LYS A 2 -4.15 -12.95 -0.30
CA LYS A 2 -3.63 -11.90 0.60
C LYS A 2 -2.44 -11.21 -0.07
N VAL A 3 -2.47 -9.88 -0.17
CA VAL A 3 -1.44 -9.09 -0.85
C VAL A 3 -0.83 -8.09 0.12
N GLY A 4 0.48 -8.19 0.34
CA GLY A 4 1.24 -7.25 1.16
C GLY A 4 1.97 -6.24 0.29
N ILE A 5 1.83 -4.95 0.60
CA ILE A 5 2.52 -3.86 -0.09
C ILE A 5 3.49 -3.24 0.91
N VAL A 6 4.78 -3.40 0.64
CA VAL A 6 5.84 -2.74 1.39
C VAL A 6 6.37 -1.60 0.54
N TYR A 7 6.36 -0.39 1.06
CA TYR A 7 6.85 0.77 0.32
C TYR A 7 7.72 1.67 1.18
N TYR A 8 8.62 2.39 0.50
CA TYR A 8 9.44 3.45 1.07
C TYR A 8 9.12 4.76 0.35
N SER A 9 9.00 5.85 1.11
CA SER A 9 8.83 7.19 0.54
C SER A 9 9.61 8.22 1.33
N ARG A 10 10.57 8.89 0.67
CA ARG A 10 11.31 10.02 1.27
C ARG A 10 10.53 11.34 1.21
N ALA A 11 9.59 11.46 0.28
CA ALA A 11 8.88 12.70 -0.07
C ALA A 11 7.34 12.55 -0.12
N GLY A 12 6.79 11.48 0.49
CA GLY A 12 5.34 11.27 0.58
C GLY A 12 4.64 10.70 -0.67
N ASN A 13 5.21 10.84 -1.87
CA ASN A 13 4.57 10.43 -3.13
C ASN A 13 4.20 8.93 -3.21
N THR A 14 5.03 8.03 -2.68
CA THR A 14 4.77 6.58 -2.75
C THR A 14 3.59 6.13 -1.87
N LYS A 15 3.26 6.88 -0.81
CA LYS A 15 2.13 6.56 0.08
C LYS A 15 0.80 6.63 -0.67
N ARG A 16 0.61 7.69 -1.45
CA ARG A 16 -0.60 7.89 -2.26
C ARG A 16 -0.78 6.75 -3.28
N THR A 17 0.30 6.30 -3.90
CA THR A 17 0.27 5.16 -4.82
C THR A 17 -0.09 3.86 -4.10
N ALA A 18 0.47 3.61 -2.92
CA ALA A 18 0.14 2.43 -2.11
C ALA A 18 -1.33 2.40 -1.68
N GLU A 19 -1.89 3.56 -1.29
CA GLU A 19 -3.30 3.70 -0.94
C GLU A 19 -4.22 3.40 -2.13
N ILE A 20 -3.96 3.99 -3.30
CA ILE A 20 -4.71 3.73 -4.54
C ILE A 20 -4.66 2.23 -4.89
N PHE A 21 -3.51 1.59 -4.72
CA PHE A 21 -3.38 0.17 -5.01
C PHE A 21 -4.17 -0.70 -4.03
N LYS A 22 -4.21 -0.35 -2.73
CA LYS A 22 -5.05 -1.05 -1.74
C LYS A 22 -6.54 -0.91 -2.03
N GLU A 23 -6.99 0.25 -2.51
CA GLU A 23 -8.39 0.41 -2.94
C GLU A 23 -8.73 -0.52 -4.11
N LYS A 24 -7.86 -0.61 -5.13
CA LYS A 24 -8.04 -1.56 -6.24
C LYS A 24 -8.01 -3.03 -5.81
N LEU A 25 -7.23 -3.37 -4.77
CA LEU A 25 -7.24 -4.72 -4.22
C LEU A 25 -8.56 -5.06 -3.51
N LYS A 26 -9.18 -4.08 -2.83
CA LYS A 26 -10.52 -4.27 -2.23
C LYS A 26 -11.57 -4.55 -3.29
N GLU A 27 -11.54 -3.85 -4.42
CA GLU A 27 -12.44 -4.11 -5.57
C GLU A 27 -12.33 -5.56 -6.08
N LYS A 28 -11.12 -6.15 -6.00
CA LYS A 28 -10.84 -7.54 -6.38
C LYS A 28 -11.09 -8.55 -5.26
N LYS A 29 -11.81 -8.20 -4.19
CA LYS A 29 -12.05 -9.04 -2.99
C LYS A 29 -10.76 -9.64 -2.40
N SER A 30 -9.65 -8.92 -2.52
CA SER A 30 -8.35 -9.34 -2.01
C SER A 30 -8.03 -8.55 -0.74
N GLU A 31 -7.56 -9.24 0.29
CA GLU A 31 -7.14 -8.62 1.55
C GLU A 31 -5.75 -7.99 1.36
N GLY A 32 -5.69 -6.66 1.35
CA GLY A 32 -4.47 -5.89 1.18
C GLY A 32 -3.99 -5.23 2.47
N PHE A 33 -2.73 -5.46 2.87
CA PHE A 33 -2.06 -4.69 3.92
C PHE A 33 -0.95 -3.82 3.33
N ILE A 34 -0.78 -2.62 3.90
CA ILE A 34 0.27 -1.68 3.51
C ILE A 34 1.19 -1.49 4.70
N MET A 35 2.50 -1.52 4.47
CA MET A 35 3.52 -1.22 5.47
C MET A 35 4.53 -0.21 4.92
N ASP A 36 4.73 0.87 5.65
CA ASP A 36 5.78 1.87 5.38
C ASP A 36 7.02 1.51 6.19
N ILE A 37 8.16 1.33 5.51
CA ILE A 37 9.44 0.95 6.14
C ILE A 37 10.24 2.15 6.65
N PHE A 38 9.75 3.38 6.51
CA PHE A 38 10.45 4.61 6.94
C PHE A 38 9.69 5.51 7.91
N SER A 39 8.48 5.13 8.35
CA SER A 39 7.75 5.89 9.38
C SER A 39 8.42 5.68 10.74
N LYS A 40 9.43 6.52 11.01
CA LYS A 40 10.01 6.73 12.35
C LYS A 40 9.03 7.46 13.26
#